data_AF-K1XYV0-F1
#
_entry.id   AF-K1XYV0-F1
#
_cell.length_a   1.000
_cell.length_b   1.000
_cell.length_c   1.000
_cell.angle_alpha   90.00
_cell.angle_beta   90.00
_cell.angle_gamma   90.00
#
_symmetry.space_group_name_H-M   'P 1'
#
loop_
_entity.id
_entity.type
_entity.pdbx_description
1 polymer ?
#
loop_
_entity_poly.entity_id
_entity_poly.type
_entity_poly.pdbx_seq_one_letter_code
_entity_poly.pdbx_strand_id
1 'polypeptide(L)'
;MTPPIDWMEVTAENAPKILKTDEFRDLKEEELVILLNAKRHENLLNKPNMTPTDKANMEKSIKFLIDKKMDTEENLKKLEAINYGSNYIEIWGVKRARQNLKVEPNGENIFKHGDEVYFKFDALKEQNKLLDKQGMKLPWKDDFTKALKALPWDFTESNWYTWANILWNILDLPMSGFCGSGGELYNKGIYGYVWSSSENVSTDTWDFGFSEDGGRLGWNDRGYARPVRPVLKSA
;
A
#
# COMPACT_ATOMS: atom_id res chain seq x y z
N MET A 1 -24.38 20.52 2.96
CA MET A 1 -24.02 19.08 3.03
C MET A 1 -24.80 18.38 1.95
N THR A 2 -24.15 18.02 0.85
CA THR A 2 -24.75 17.24 -0.23
C THR A 2 -24.73 15.77 0.21
N PRO A 3 -25.84 15.02 0.12
CA PRO A 3 -25.85 13.62 0.53
C PRO A 3 -24.92 12.79 -0.37
N PRO A 4 -24.38 11.65 0.11
CA PRO A 4 -23.64 10.75 -0.75
C PRO A 4 -24.60 10.23 -1.83
N ILE A 5 -24.20 10.35 -3.09
CA ILE A 5 -24.91 9.71 -4.19
C ILE A 5 -24.81 8.20 -3.94
N ASP A 6 -25.97 7.56 -3.80
CA ASP A 6 -26.09 6.11 -3.63
C ASP A 6 -25.78 5.44 -4.98
N TRP A 7 -24.49 5.16 -5.20
CA TRP A 7 -24.00 4.56 -6.45
C TRP A 7 -24.30 3.06 -6.44
N MET A 8 -25.51 2.67 -6.85
CA MET A 8 -25.79 1.29 -7.26
C MET A 8 -24.87 0.90 -8.42
N GLU A 9 -24.46 -0.38 -8.45
CA GLU A 9 -23.65 -0.97 -9.53
C GLU A 9 -24.22 -0.62 -10.92
N VAL A 10 -23.44 0.12 -11.70
CA VAL A 10 -23.76 0.41 -13.10
C VAL A 10 -23.37 -0.82 -13.92
N THR A 11 -24.33 -1.75 -14.06
CA THR A 11 -24.25 -2.80 -15.07
C THR A 11 -24.81 -2.30 -16.39
N ALA A 12 -24.50 -2.97 -17.51
CA ALA A 12 -25.11 -2.67 -18.81
C ALA A 12 -26.66 -2.69 -18.77
N GLU A 13 -27.24 -3.43 -17.83
CA GLU A 13 -28.69 -3.52 -17.62
C GLU A 13 -29.26 -2.36 -16.75
N ASN A 14 -28.42 -1.73 -15.92
CA ASN A 14 -28.85 -0.72 -14.94
C ASN A 14 -28.47 0.73 -15.33
N ALA A 15 -27.61 0.92 -16.33
CA ALA A 15 -27.24 2.21 -16.90
C ALA A 15 -28.45 3.14 -17.25
N PRO A 16 -29.59 2.64 -17.78
CA PRO A 16 -30.70 3.52 -18.19
C PRO A 16 -31.47 4.16 -17.03
N LYS A 17 -31.29 3.70 -15.78
CA LYS A 17 -32.04 4.21 -14.61
C LYS A 17 -31.31 5.29 -13.81
N ILE A 18 -29.97 5.33 -13.85
CA ILE A 18 -29.15 6.26 -13.06
C ILE A 18 -28.89 7.57 -13.83
N LEU A 19 -29.01 7.56 -15.15
CA LEU A 19 -28.70 8.70 -16.03
C LEU A 19 -29.98 9.42 -16.47
N LYS A 20 -30.54 10.25 -15.58
CA LYS A 20 -31.57 11.25 -15.90
C LYS A 20 -31.11 12.68 -15.60
N THR A 21 -29.88 13.00 -15.98
CA THR A 21 -29.48 14.40 -16.19
C THR A 21 -29.24 14.60 -17.67
N ASP A 22 -29.67 15.76 -18.20
CA ASP A 22 -29.59 16.07 -19.64
C ASP A 22 -28.15 15.98 -20.20
N GLU A 23 -27.14 16.00 -19.32
CA GLU A 23 -25.70 15.89 -19.65
C GLU A 23 -25.28 14.58 -20.34
N PHE A 24 -26.04 13.48 -20.20
CA PHE A 24 -25.58 12.15 -20.67
C PHE A 24 -26.44 11.54 -21.78
N ARG A 25 -27.50 12.24 -22.19
CA ARG A 25 -28.56 11.68 -23.03
C ARG A 25 -28.12 11.37 -24.46
N ASP A 26 -27.12 12.10 -24.97
CA ASP A 26 -26.69 12.04 -26.37
C ASP A 26 -25.29 11.43 -26.55
N LEU A 27 -24.65 10.95 -25.48
CA LEU A 27 -23.32 10.35 -25.55
C LEU A 27 -23.37 8.91 -26.05
N LYS A 28 -22.40 8.53 -26.88
CA LYS A 28 -22.13 7.13 -27.21
C LYS A 28 -21.59 6.41 -25.98
N GLU A 29 -21.73 5.08 -25.95
CA GLU A 29 -21.25 4.24 -24.85
C GLU A 29 -19.77 4.46 -24.52
N GLU A 30 -18.92 4.57 -25.56
CA GLU A 30 -17.48 4.85 -25.39
C GLU A 30 -17.22 6.21 -24.72
N GLU A 31 -17.98 7.24 -25.09
CA GLU A 31 -17.86 8.59 -24.53
C GLU A 31 -18.35 8.60 -23.07
N LEU A 32 -19.38 7.83 -22.76
CA LEU A 32 -19.89 7.64 -21.41
C LEU A 32 -18.85 6.96 -20.50
N VAL A 33 -18.18 5.91 -20.98
CA VAL A 33 -17.11 5.23 -20.21
C VAL A 33 -15.95 6.17 -19.92
N ILE A 34 -15.51 6.96 -20.91
CA ILE A 34 -14.44 7.95 -20.73
C ILE A 34 -14.84 8.98 -19.65
N LEU A 35 -16.07 9.51 -19.73
CA LEU A 35 -16.57 10.50 -18.79
C LEU A 35 -16.71 9.94 -17.37
N LEU A 36 -17.20 8.70 -17.23
CA LEU A 36 -17.31 8.01 -15.94
C LEU A 36 -15.93 7.76 -15.32
N ASN A 37 -14.95 7.29 -16.10
CA ASN A 37 -13.58 7.11 -15.62
C ASN A 37 -12.95 8.44 -15.19
N ALA A 38 -13.16 9.52 -15.95
CA ALA A 38 -12.68 10.85 -15.56
C ALA A 38 -13.26 11.32 -14.22
N LYS A 39 -14.58 11.15 -14.00
CA LYS A 39 -15.22 11.47 -12.72
C LYS A 39 -14.71 10.57 -11.57
N ARG A 40 -14.45 9.29 -11.82
CA ARG A 40 -13.84 8.39 -10.83
C ARG A 40 -12.42 8.82 -10.46
N HIS A 41 -11.61 9.21 -11.44
CA HIS A 41 -10.27 9.75 -11.19
C HIS A 41 -10.35 10.99 -10.31
N GLU A 42 -11.25 11.93 -10.62
CA GLU A 42 -11.47 13.12 -9.78
C GLU A 42 -11.86 12.75 -8.35
N ASN A 43 -12.77 11.80 -8.17
CA ASN A 43 -13.19 11.34 -6.83
C ASN A 43 -12.03 10.70 -6.06
N LEU A 44 -11.21 9.85 -6.71
CA LEU A 44 -10.04 9.23 -6.11
C LEU A 44 -9.00 10.25 -5.62
N LEU A 45 -8.88 11.38 -6.31
CA LEU A 45 -7.92 12.45 -6.01
C LEU A 45 -8.40 13.45 -4.96
N ASN A 46 -9.67 13.38 -4.56
CA ASN A 46 -10.30 14.28 -3.61
C ASN A 46 -10.89 13.54 -2.40
N LYS A 47 -10.37 12.35 -2.08
CA LYS A 47 -10.81 11.59 -0.92
C LYS A 47 -10.49 12.34 0.39
N PRO A 48 -11.32 12.21 1.42
CA PRO A 48 -11.09 12.89 2.69
C PRO A 48 -9.77 12.47 3.33
N ASN A 49 -9.13 13.41 4.05
CA ASN A 49 -7.88 13.23 4.81
C ASN A 49 -6.64 12.83 3.98
N MET A 50 -6.68 12.97 2.66
CA MET A 50 -5.47 12.88 1.84
C MET A 50 -4.56 14.08 2.11
N THR A 51 -3.30 13.79 2.41
CA THR A 51 -2.22 14.79 2.37
C THR A 51 -1.85 15.11 0.92
N PRO A 52 -1.12 16.21 0.66
CA PRO A 52 -0.59 16.48 -0.69
C PRO A 52 0.24 15.32 -1.26
N THR A 53 1.01 14.63 -0.40
CA THR A 53 1.78 13.44 -0.79
C THR A 53 0.86 12.27 -1.17
N ASP A 54 -0.20 12.01 -0.40
CA ASP A 54 -1.17 10.96 -0.73
C ASP A 54 -1.81 11.21 -2.10
N LYS A 55 -2.13 12.49 -2.40
CA LYS A 55 -2.72 12.88 -3.68
C LYS A 55 -1.76 12.60 -4.84
N ALA A 56 -0.51 13.06 -4.72
CA ALA A 56 0.52 12.79 -5.72
C ALA A 56 0.77 11.28 -5.92
N ASN A 57 0.72 10.49 -4.85
CA ASN A 57 0.89 9.05 -4.92
C ASN A 57 -0.32 8.32 -5.52
N MET A 58 -1.55 8.82 -5.30
CA MET A 58 -2.74 8.33 -5.99
C MET A 58 -2.70 8.68 -7.48
N GLU A 59 -2.25 9.89 -7.85
CA GLU A 59 -2.06 10.29 -9.26
C GLU A 59 -1.10 9.34 -9.99
N LYS A 60 0.04 8.99 -9.37
CA LYS A 60 0.97 7.97 -9.91
C LYS A 60 0.29 6.61 -10.09
N SER A 61 -0.56 6.21 -9.15
CA SER A 61 -1.27 4.92 -9.20
C SER A 61 -2.31 4.89 -10.32
N ILE A 62 -3.08 5.97 -10.49
CA ILE A 62 -4.05 6.13 -11.59
C ILE A 62 -3.31 6.14 -12.94
N LYS A 63 -2.23 6.93 -13.05
CA LYS A 63 -1.41 6.97 -14.26
C LYS A 63 -0.85 5.59 -14.62
N PHE A 64 -0.37 4.84 -13.63
CA PHE A 64 0.10 3.47 -13.84
C PHE A 64 -1.00 2.57 -14.42
N LEU A 65 -2.23 2.65 -13.90
CA LEU A 65 -3.35 1.88 -14.46
C LEU A 65 -3.65 2.28 -15.91
N ILE A 66 -3.69 3.57 -16.22
CA ILE A 66 -3.93 4.06 -17.59
C ILE A 66 -2.83 3.58 -18.55
N ASP A 67 -1.56 3.75 -18.17
CA ASP A 67 -0.41 3.36 -19.00
C ASP A 67 -0.39 1.84 -19.27
N LYS A 68 -0.95 1.04 -18.36
CA LYS A 68 -1.11 -0.42 -18.51
C LYS A 68 -2.45 -0.84 -19.12
N LYS A 69 -3.33 0.10 -19.48
CA LYS A 69 -4.69 -0.18 -19.97
C LYS A 69 -5.52 -1.02 -18.98
N MET A 70 -5.40 -0.66 -17.71
CA MET A 70 -5.96 -1.36 -16.55
C MET A 70 -6.89 -0.47 -15.71
N ASP A 71 -7.26 0.71 -16.20
CA ASP A 71 -8.21 1.65 -15.58
C ASP A 71 -9.67 1.18 -15.76
N THR A 72 -9.93 -0.10 -15.51
CA THR A 72 -11.27 -0.67 -15.53
C THR A 72 -12.05 -0.27 -14.27
N GLU A 73 -13.38 -0.34 -14.35
CA GLU A 73 -14.26 -0.11 -13.20
C GLU A 73 -13.85 -0.91 -11.96
N GLU A 74 -13.58 -2.21 -12.13
CA GLU A 74 -13.20 -3.10 -11.03
C GLU A 74 -11.92 -2.64 -10.34
N ASN A 75 -10.90 -2.27 -11.13
CA ASN A 75 -9.62 -1.80 -10.59
C ASN A 75 -9.76 -0.43 -9.93
N LEU A 76 -10.56 0.48 -10.49
CA LEU A 76 -10.83 1.78 -9.88
C LEU A 76 -11.58 1.63 -8.54
N LYS A 77 -12.58 0.73 -8.46
CA LYS A 77 -13.27 0.41 -7.19
C LYS A 77 -12.33 -0.09 -6.11
N LYS A 78 -11.30 -0.86 -6.47
CA LYS A 78 -10.26 -1.30 -5.52
C LYS A 78 -9.47 -0.12 -4.93
N LEU A 79 -9.15 0.90 -5.73
CA LEU A 79 -8.55 2.15 -5.23
C LEU A 79 -9.55 2.97 -4.40
N GLU A 80 -10.83 2.96 -4.76
CA GLU A 80 -11.89 3.62 -3.99
C GLU A 80 -12.06 3.02 -2.59
N ALA A 81 -11.78 1.73 -2.40
CA ALA A 81 -11.85 1.06 -1.10
C ALA A 81 -10.74 1.47 -0.11
N ILE A 82 -9.73 2.22 -0.56
CA ILE A 82 -8.61 2.67 0.27
C ILE A 82 -9.06 3.87 1.10
N ASN A 83 -8.84 3.85 2.42
CA ASN A 83 -9.22 4.94 3.31
C ASN A 83 -7.99 5.63 3.90
N TYR A 84 -7.99 6.96 3.87
CA TYR A 84 -6.92 7.77 4.44
C TYR A 84 -7.35 8.25 5.83
N GLY A 85 -6.59 7.85 6.85
CA GLY A 85 -6.69 8.37 8.20
C GLY A 85 -5.63 9.45 8.45
N SER A 86 -5.72 10.14 9.58
CA SER A 86 -4.72 11.15 9.98
C SER A 86 -3.33 10.55 10.23
N ASN A 87 -3.26 9.32 10.77
CA ASN A 87 -2.01 8.61 11.09
C ASN A 87 -1.88 7.23 10.42
N TYR A 88 -2.86 6.83 9.61
CA TYR A 88 -2.84 5.54 8.90
C TYR A 88 -3.37 5.64 7.47
N ILE A 89 -3.07 4.62 6.67
CA ILE A 89 -3.71 4.32 5.39
C ILE A 89 -4.28 2.92 5.51
N GLU A 90 -5.58 2.79 5.25
CA GLU A 90 -6.30 1.53 5.36
C GLU A 90 -6.54 0.93 3.99
N ILE A 91 -5.98 -0.25 3.79
CA ILE A 91 -6.14 -1.04 2.57
C ILE A 91 -6.84 -2.32 3.01
N TRP A 92 -8.12 -2.47 2.64
CA TRP A 92 -8.90 -3.68 2.88
C TRP A 92 -8.94 -4.12 4.35
N GLY A 93 -9.26 -3.18 5.24
CA GLY A 93 -9.34 -3.43 6.68
C GLY A 93 -7.99 -3.46 7.41
N VAL A 94 -6.87 -3.36 6.69
CA VAL A 94 -5.53 -3.29 7.30
C VAL A 94 -5.08 -1.84 7.41
N LYS A 95 -5.12 -1.29 8.62
CA LYS A 95 -4.68 0.08 8.93
C LYS A 95 -3.16 0.13 9.07
N ARG A 96 -2.45 0.53 8.03
CA ARG A 96 -0.98 0.68 8.03
C ARG A 96 -0.58 2.06 8.53
N ALA A 97 0.40 2.14 9.42
CA ALA A 97 0.92 3.40 9.90
C ALA A 97 1.50 4.21 8.73
N ARG A 98 1.30 5.53 8.76
CA ARG A 98 1.86 6.45 7.76
C ARG A 98 3.38 6.55 7.81
N GLN A 99 4.04 6.06 8.84
CA GLN A 99 5.48 6.13 8.99
C GLN A 99 6.06 4.78 9.41
N ASN A 100 7.29 4.53 8.98
CA ASN A 100 8.09 3.43 9.52
C ASN A 100 8.35 3.65 11.02
N LEU A 101 8.47 2.56 11.77
CA LEU A 101 8.78 2.56 13.19
C LEU A 101 10.05 3.37 13.45
N LYS A 102 9.93 4.40 14.30
CA LYS A 102 11.04 5.17 14.85
C LYS A 102 11.15 4.79 16.32
N VAL A 103 12.31 4.30 16.76
CA VAL A 103 12.60 4.09 18.18
C VAL A 103 13.98 4.63 18.51
N GLU A 104 14.23 4.87 19.79
CA GLU A 104 15.56 5.15 20.32
C GLU A 104 16.46 3.93 20.02
N PRO A 105 17.54 4.08 19.24
CA PRO A 105 18.41 2.96 18.90
C PRO A 105 19.11 2.44 20.16
N ASN A 106 18.72 1.26 20.62
CA ASN A 106 19.40 0.55 21.70
C ASN A 106 19.61 -0.90 21.28
N GLY A 107 20.86 -1.29 21.05
CA GLY A 107 21.26 -2.67 20.82
C GLY A 107 22.03 -2.89 19.51
N GLU A 108 22.89 -3.91 19.50
CA GLU A 108 23.76 -4.32 18.38
C GLU A 108 22.99 -4.80 17.12
N ASN A 109 21.66 -4.83 17.21
CA ASN A 109 20.75 -5.37 16.21
C ASN A 109 19.78 -4.31 15.64
N ILE A 110 20.01 -3.03 15.95
CA ILE A 110 19.25 -1.89 15.43
C ILE A 110 20.23 -0.91 14.80
N PHE A 111 19.99 -0.53 13.54
CA PHE A 111 20.82 0.41 12.80
C PHE A 111 20.01 1.64 12.38
N LYS A 112 20.66 2.80 12.34
CA LYS A 112 20.02 4.05 11.93
C LYS A 112 20.77 4.65 10.73
N HIS A 113 20.03 4.98 9.67
CA HIS A 113 20.56 5.65 8.48
C HIS A 113 19.64 6.81 8.09
N GLY A 114 20.06 8.04 8.41
CA GLY A 114 19.21 9.22 8.31
C GLY A 114 18.00 9.12 9.24
N ASP A 115 16.80 9.29 8.67
CA ASP A 115 15.56 9.17 9.44
C ASP A 115 15.08 7.73 9.57
N GLU A 116 15.63 6.77 8.83
CA GLU A 116 15.18 5.37 8.86
C GLU A 116 15.90 4.55 9.93
N VAL A 117 15.14 3.65 10.56
CA VAL A 117 15.62 2.69 11.55
C VAL A 117 15.41 1.29 11.00
N TYR A 118 16.44 0.47 11.08
CA TYR A 118 16.53 -0.88 10.54
C TYR A 118 16.70 -1.85 11.69
N PHE A 119 15.91 -2.91 11.72
CA PHE A 119 15.89 -3.89 12.80
C PHE A 119 16.31 -5.24 12.27
N LYS A 120 17.26 -5.94 12.91
CA LYS A 120 17.34 -7.40 12.73
C LYS A 120 16.11 -8.05 13.34
N PHE A 121 15.78 -9.26 12.88
CA PHE A 121 14.51 -9.88 13.19
C PHE A 121 14.26 -10.11 14.69
N ASP A 122 15.28 -10.48 15.47
CA ASP A 122 15.10 -10.71 16.91
C ASP A 122 14.88 -9.41 17.67
N ALA A 123 15.63 -8.35 17.34
CA ALA A 123 15.40 -7.01 17.90
C ALA A 123 14.00 -6.49 17.56
N LEU A 124 13.46 -6.86 16.40
CA LEU A 124 12.10 -6.51 16.02
C LEU A 124 11.06 -7.13 16.95
N LYS A 125 11.21 -8.41 17.33
CA LYS A 125 10.29 -9.09 18.26
C LYS A 125 10.25 -8.42 19.63
N GLU A 126 11.38 -7.90 20.10
CA GLU A 126 11.46 -7.16 21.36
C GLU A 126 10.66 -5.86 21.32
N GLN A 127 10.52 -5.23 20.14
CA GLN A 127 9.71 -4.03 19.96
C GLN A 127 8.20 -4.28 20.06
N ASN A 128 7.73 -5.54 20.01
CA ASN A 128 6.31 -5.82 19.98
C ASN A 128 5.57 -5.29 21.22
N LYS A 129 6.20 -5.37 22.40
CA LYS A 129 5.63 -4.81 23.65
C LYS A 129 5.47 -3.28 23.60
N LEU A 130 6.41 -2.58 22.96
CA LEU A 130 6.34 -1.13 22.79
C LEU A 130 5.23 -0.75 21.81
N LEU A 131 5.17 -1.43 20.67
CA LEU A 131 4.10 -1.25 19.68
C LEU A 131 2.73 -1.53 20.29
N ASP A 132 2.61 -2.60 21.08
CA ASP A 132 1.36 -2.99 21.73
C ASP A 132 0.81 -1.87 22.62
N LYS A 133 1.67 -1.20 23.39
CA LYS A 133 1.30 -0.03 24.23
C LYS A 133 0.87 1.18 23.41
N GLN A 134 1.31 1.29 22.16
CA GLN A 134 0.95 2.35 21.23
C GLN A 134 -0.25 1.98 20.35
N GLY A 135 -0.94 0.86 20.64
CA GLY A 135 -2.06 0.38 19.84
C GLY A 135 -1.64 -0.09 18.45
N MET A 136 -0.39 -0.49 18.27
CA MET A 136 0.18 -1.00 17.02
C MET A 136 0.65 -2.44 17.20
N LYS A 137 0.90 -3.12 16.09
CA LYS A 137 1.58 -4.42 16.05
C LYS A 137 2.52 -4.48 14.85
N LEU A 138 3.45 -5.43 14.90
CA LEU A 138 4.25 -5.78 13.73
C LEU A 138 3.34 -6.35 12.62
N PRO A 139 3.60 -6.02 11.34
CA PRO A 139 2.84 -6.60 10.23
C PRO A 139 3.21 -8.08 10.06
N TRP A 140 2.21 -8.93 9.88
CA TRP A 140 2.40 -10.34 9.54
C TRP A 140 2.41 -10.51 8.02
N LYS A 141 2.85 -11.68 7.54
CA LYS A 141 2.79 -12.05 6.12
C LYS A 141 1.38 -11.84 5.57
N ASP A 142 0.38 -12.29 6.31
CA ASP A 142 -1.03 -12.18 5.94
C ASP A 142 -1.50 -10.72 5.83
N ASP A 143 -0.95 -9.80 6.63
CA ASP A 143 -1.28 -8.37 6.51
C ASP A 143 -0.77 -7.80 5.17
N PHE A 144 0.34 -8.31 4.64
CA PHE A 144 0.81 -7.96 3.30
C PHE A 144 0.03 -8.68 2.21
N THR A 145 -0.25 -9.98 2.35
CA THR A 145 -1.03 -10.75 1.39
C THR A 145 -2.44 -10.14 1.21
N LYS A 146 -3.10 -9.76 2.30
CA LYS A 146 -4.40 -9.07 2.25
C LYS A 146 -4.32 -7.74 1.50
N ALA A 147 -3.30 -6.93 1.80
CA ALA A 147 -3.09 -5.65 1.12
C ALA A 147 -2.86 -5.85 -0.38
N LEU A 148 -2.00 -6.79 -0.78
CA LEU A 148 -1.69 -7.06 -2.19
C LEU A 148 -2.90 -7.60 -2.96
N LYS A 149 -3.70 -8.50 -2.36
CA LYS A 149 -4.93 -9.03 -2.98
C LYS A 149 -6.01 -7.96 -3.18
N ALA A 150 -6.00 -6.90 -2.38
CA ALA A 150 -6.96 -5.83 -2.46
C ALA A 150 -6.63 -4.77 -3.52
N LEU A 151 -5.42 -4.80 -4.08
CA LEU A 151 -5.02 -3.85 -5.12
C LEU A 151 -5.52 -4.28 -6.49
N PRO A 152 -5.61 -3.33 -7.44
CA PRO A 152 -5.83 -3.64 -8.85
C PRO A 152 -4.96 -4.81 -9.33
N TRP A 153 -5.57 -5.75 -10.07
CA TRP A 153 -5.02 -7.04 -10.54
C TRP A 153 -5.19 -8.27 -9.64
N ASP A 154 -4.94 -9.44 -10.24
CA ASP A 154 -4.98 -10.76 -9.58
C ASP A 154 -3.60 -11.08 -8.98
N PHE A 155 -3.58 -11.38 -7.68
CA PHE A 155 -2.37 -11.77 -6.96
C PHE A 155 -2.06 -13.23 -7.29
N THR A 156 -1.27 -13.46 -8.35
CA THR A 156 -0.67 -14.78 -8.59
C THR A 156 0.59 -14.91 -7.73
N GLU A 157 0.85 -16.05 -7.10
CA GLU A 157 1.93 -16.20 -6.10
C GLU A 157 3.37 -16.18 -6.67
N SER A 158 3.59 -15.78 -7.93
CA SER A 158 4.90 -15.91 -8.61
C SER A 158 5.75 -14.63 -8.67
N ASN A 159 6.84 -14.67 -7.91
CA ASN A 159 8.20 -14.09 -8.03
C ASN A 159 8.50 -12.59 -8.26
N TRP A 160 7.70 -11.77 -8.95
CA TRP A 160 7.88 -10.29 -8.95
C TRP A 160 6.66 -9.59 -9.55
N TYR A 161 6.02 -8.72 -8.78
CA TYR A 161 4.71 -8.13 -9.07
C TYR A 161 4.85 -6.68 -9.50
N THR A 162 4.67 -6.37 -10.78
CA THR A 162 4.68 -4.97 -11.25
C THR A 162 3.62 -4.10 -10.54
N TRP A 163 2.52 -4.69 -10.06
CA TRP A 163 1.45 -4.00 -9.31
C TRP A 163 1.77 -3.73 -7.83
N ALA A 164 2.83 -4.31 -7.27
CA ALA A 164 3.42 -3.82 -6.02
C ALA A 164 3.76 -2.32 -6.10
N ASN A 165 3.85 -1.78 -7.34
CA ASN A 165 3.94 -0.36 -7.58
C ASN A 165 2.85 0.48 -6.94
N ILE A 166 1.61 -0.01 -7.03
CA ILE A 166 0.47 0.65 -6.40
C ILE A 166 0.62 0.61 -4.89
N LEU A 167 1.08 -0.51 -4.32
CA LEU A 167 1.27 -0.63 -2.87
C LEU A 167 2.34 0.35 -2.35
N TRP A 168 3.50 0.45 -3.01
CA TRP A 168 4.55 1.36 -2.55
C TRP A 168 4.22 2.83 -2.81
N ASN A 169 3.54 3.16 -3.92
CA ASN A 169 3.00 4.49 -4.15
C ASN A 169 2.05 4.87 -3.02
N ILE A 170 0.99 4.08 -2.81
CA ILE A 170 -0.07 4.41 -1.85
C ILE A 170 0.46 4.47 -0.42
N LEU A 171 1.33 3.53 -0.04
CA LEU A 171 1.93 3.54 1.29
C LEU A 171 3.06 4.55 1.45
N ASP A 172 3.52 5.20 0.38
CA ASP A 172 4.69 6.08 0.39
C ASP A 172 5.88 5.36 1.05
N LEU A 173 6.23 4.21 0.49
CA LEU A 173 7.33 3.39 0.97
C LEU A 173 8.64 3.85 0.31
N PRO A 174 9.64 4.30 1.09
CA PRO A 174 10.93 4.70 0.52
C PRO A 174 11.69 3.49 -0.03
N MET A 175 12.51 3.72 -1.06
CA MET A 175 13.52 2.75 -1.53
C MET A 175 14.67 2.65 -0.51
N SER A 176 14.33 2.11 0.66
CA SER A 176 15.12 2.16 1.89
C SER A 176 16.38 1.29 1.85
N GLY A 177 16.47 0.33 0.93
CA GLY A 177 17.47 -0.73 1.00
C GLY A 177 17.32 -1.59 2.26
N PHE A 178 18.40 -2.29 2.62
CA PHE A 178 18.51 -3.09 3.83
C PHE A 178 19.93 -2.96 4.41
N CYS A 179 20.10 -3.25 5.70
CA CYS A 179 21.43 -3.31 6.30
C CYS A 179 21.94 -4.75 6.41
N GLY A 180 23.22 -4.95 6.10
CA GLY A 180 23.92 -6.21 6.37
C GLY A 180 24.09 -6.46 7.87
N SER A 181 24.70 -7.59 8.21
CA SER A 181 24.88 -8.02 9.60
C SER A 181 25.70 -7.04 10.45
N GLY A 182 26.60 -6.28 9.82
CA GLY A 182 27.43 -5.24 10.44
C GLY A 182 26.82 -3.83 10.44
N GLY A 183 25.64 -3.66 9.83
CA GLY A 183 24.94 -2.37 9.75
C GLY A 183 25.20 -1.56 8.48
N GLU A 184 26.02 -2.07 7.56
CA GLU A 184 26.28 -1.46 6.26
C GLU A 184 25.01 -1.41 5.43
N LEU A 185 24.73 -0.27 4.81
CA LEU A 185 23.50 -0.06 4.03
C LEU A 185 23.70 -0.45 2.56
N TYR A 186 22.86 -1.36 2.08
CA TYR A 186 22.87 -1.85 0.70
C TYR A 186 21.60 -1.44 -0.04
N ASN A 187 21.72 -1.26 -1.35
CA ASN A 187 20.59 -1.12 -2.28
C ASN A 187 19.63 0.06 -2.03
N LYS A 188 20.02 1.03 -1.20
CA LYS A 188 19.25 2.26 -0.99
C LYS A 188 19.11 3.03 -2.30
N GLY A 189 17.91 3.51 -2.58
CA GLY A 189 17.56 4.21 -3.82
C GLY A 189 17.24 3.30 -5.00
N ILE A 190 17.47 1.98 -4.88
CA ILE A 190 17.20 1.00 -5.95
C ILE A 190 16.06 0.07 -5.55
N TYR A 191 16.10 -0.40 -4.30
CA TYR A 191 15.11 -1.30 -3.73
C TYR A 191 14.64 -0.78 -2.38
N GLY A 192 13.40 -1.07 -2.03
CA GLY A 192 12.88 -0.93 -0.68
C GLY A 192 12.52 -2.27 -0.07
N TYR A 193 12.61 -2.35 1.25
CA TYR A 193 12.31 -3.55 2.01
C TYR A 193 11.57 -3.18 3.28
N VAL A 194 10.56 -3.95 3.65
CA VAL A 194 9.94 -3.86 4.97
C VAL A 194 9.72 -5.23 5.58
N TRP A 195 10.02 -5.35 6.86
CA TRP A 195 9.85 -6.62 7.56
C TRP A 195 8.39 -7.05 7.70
N SER A 196 8.18 -8.36 7.68
CA SER A 196 7.08 -9.05 8.35
C SER A 196 7.60 -9.71 9.63
N SER A 197 6.72 -9.90 10.63
CA SER A 197 7.00 -10.69 11.84
C SER A 197 6.77 -12.19 11.66
N SER A 198 6.41 -12.66 10.47
CA SER A 198 6.19 -14.08 10.20
C SER A 198 7.50 -14.80 9.89
N GLU A 199 7.77 -15.87 10.64
CA GLU A 199 8.89 -16.77 10.39
C GLU A 199 8.64 -17.67 9.17
N ASN A 200 9.69 -18.03 8.42
CA ASN A 200 9.59 -19.02 7.34
C ASN A 200 10.30 -20.34 7.74
N VAL A 201 11.62 -20.27 7.92
CA VAL A 201 12.48 -21.36 8.42
C VAL A 201 13.47 -20.78 9.44
N SER A 202 14.30 -21.62 10.07
CA SER A 202 15.13 -21.22 11.23
C SER A 202 15.98 -19.96 11.02
N THR A 203 16.51 -19.73 9.82
CA THR A 203 17.37 -18.57 9.49
C THR A 203 16.63 -17.44 8.79
N ASP A 204 15.43 -17.70 8.28
CA ASP A 204 14.77 -16.78 7.35
C ASP A 204 13.42 -16.31 7.90
N THR A 205 13.03 -15.10 7.52
CA THR A 205 11.75 -14.50 7.86
C THR A 205 11.17 -13.78 6.64
N TRP A 206 9.85 -13.63 6.62
CA TRP A 206 9.15 -12.98 5.52
C TRP A 206 9.44 -11.47 5.48
N ASP A 207 9.54 -10.91 4.28
CA ASP A 207 9.59 -9.47 4.03
C ASP A 207 8.79 -9.11 2.77
N PHE A 208 8.54 -7.82 2.62
CA PHE A 208 8.05 -7.24 1.38
C PHE A 208 9.17 -6.42 0.75
N GLY A 209 9.70 -6.89 -0.37
CA GLY A 209 10.70 -6.20 -1.19
C GLY A 209 10.06 -5.56 -2.42
N PHE A 210 10.51 -4.38 -2.82
CA PHE A 210 9.97 -3.65 -3.96
C PHE A 210 11.03 -2.78 -4.65
N SER A 211 10.75 -2.41 -5.89
CA SER A 211 11.50 -1.49 -6.75
C SER A 211 10.51 -0.69 -7.64
N GLU A 212 11.03 0.14 -8.53
CA GLU A 212 10.22 0.84 -9.53
C GLU A 212 9.51 -0.11 -10.52
N ASP A 213 10.00 -1.34 -10.67
CA ASP A 213 9.47 -2.33 -11.61
C ASP A 213 8.48 -3.32 -10.99
N GLY A 214 8.30 -3.27 -9.66
CA GLY A 214 7.41 -4.16 -8.94
C GLY A 214 7.92 -4.56 -7.57
N GLY A 215 7.46 -5.70 -7.05
CA GLY A 215 7.82 -6.15 -5.71
C GLY A 215 7.30 -7.53 -5.40
N ARG A 216 7.69 -8.12 -4.28
CA ARG A 216 7.31 -9.47 -3.91
C ARG A 216 7.22 -9.63 -2.40
N LEU A 217 6.43 -10.60 -1.98
CA LEU A 217 6.60 -11.22 -0.67
C LEU A 217 7.67 -12.28 -0.79
N GLY A 218 8.77 -12.07 -0.09
CA GLY A 218 9.91 -12.99 -0.07
C GLY A 218 10.23 -13.44 1.35
N TRP A 219 11.29 -14.23 1.46
CA TRP A 219 11.93 -14.54 2.73
C TRP A 219 13.40 -14.22 2.62
N ASN A 220 13.96 -13.70 3.72
CA ASN A 220 15.33 -13.25 3.79
C ASN A 220 15.95 -13.58 5.15
N ASP A 221 17.28 -13.63 5.17
CA ASP A 221 18.09 -13.91 6.36
C ASP A 221 17.75 -12.93 7.51
N ARG A 222 17.49 -13.49 8.70
CA ARG A 222 17.21 -12.80 9.97
C ARG A 222 18.38 -11.94 10.46
N GLY A 223 19.60 -12.24 9.99
CA GLY A 223 20.83 -11.52 10.28
C GLY A 223 20.93 -10.15 9.60
N TYR A 224 20.14 -9.92 8.56
CA TYR A 224 20.00 -8.60 7.94
C TYR A 224 18.94 -7.75 8.65
N ALA A 225 19.07 -6.43 8.54
CA ALA A 225 18.12 -5.51 9.14
C ALA A 225 17.34 -4.73 8.08
N ARG A 226 16.05 -4.51 8.33
CA ARG A 226 15.14 -3.78 7.44
C ARG A 226 14.26 -2.84 8.24
N PRO A 227 13.74 -1.77 7.61
CA PRO A 227 12.69 -0.96 8.20
C PRO A 227 11.42 -1.77 8.44
N VAL A 228 10.55 -1.25 9.30
CA VAL A 228 9.25 -1.85 9.61
C VAL A 228 8.20 -0.78 9.51
N ARG A 229 7.10 -1.07 8.81
CA ARG A 229 5.90 -0.23 8.83
C ARG A 229 4.82 -0.91 9.67
N PRO A 230 4.59 -0.44 10.92
CA PRO A 230 3.61 -1.05 11.80
C PRO A 230 2.20 -1.00 11.23
N VAL A 231 1.33 -1.86 11.77
CA VAL A 231 -0.10 -1.78 11.55
C VAL A 231 -0.79 -1.41 12.86
N LEU A 232 -1.82 -0.58 12.77
CA LEU A 232 -2.65 -0.21 13.91
C LEU A 232 -3.54 -1.41 14.26
N LYS A 233 -3.71 -1.67 15.56
CA LYS A 233 -4.71 -2.62 16.03
C LYS A 233 -6.09 -2.03 15.78
N SER A 234 -6.99 -2.84 15.25
CA SER A 234 -8.41 -2.50 15.23
C SER A 234 -8.87 -2.30 16.67
N ALA A 235 -9.53 -1.18 16.93
CA ALA A 235 -10.16 -0.90 18.22
C ALA A 235 -11.28 -1.91 18.50
#